data_AF-A0AAP8PX04-F1
#
_entry.id   AF-A0AAP8PX04-F1
#
_cell.length_a   1.000
_cell.length_b   1.000
_cell.length_c   1.000
_cell.angle_alpha   90.00
_cell.angle_beta   90.00
_cell.angle_gamma   90.00
#
_symmetry.space_group_name_H-M   'P 1'
#
loop_
_entity.id
_entity.type
_entity.pdbx_description
1 polymer ?
#
loop_
_entity_poly.entity_id
_entity_poly.type
_entity_poly.pdbx_seq_one_letter_code
_entity_poly.pdbx_strand_id
1 'polypeptide(L)' 'MRDFFFESLAIQRIELVARLVANGRCSSDDRELALSWISEMTTTLAADVDRQLQKRPQDGGVNSGGGGGTLQ' A
#
# COMPACT_ATOMS: atom_id res chain seq x y z
N MET A 1 -10.10 3.52 12.07
CA MET A 1 -10.11 3.81 10.62
C MET A 1 -8.67 3.70 10.17
N ARG A 2 -8.35 2.93 9.13
CA ARG A 2 -6.98 2.93 8.58
C ARG A 2 -6.80 4.22 7.79
N ASP A 3 -5.79 4.99 8.10
CA ASP A 3 -5.49 6.25 7.44
C ASP A 3 -4.42 6.02 6.36
N PHE A 4 -4.88 5.99 5.10
CA PHE A 4 -4.02 5.80 3.93
C PHE A 4 -3.31 7.11 3.54
N PHE A 5 -2.81 7.87 4.52
CA PHE A 5 -2.27 9.21 4.29
C PHE A 5 -1.02 9.16 3.39
N PHE A 6 -0.07 8.28 3.71
CA PHE A 6 1.16 8.13 2.94
C PHE A 6 0.91 7.53 1.55
N GLU A 7 -0.04 6.60 1.44
CA GLU A 7 -0.47 6.00 0.19
C GLU A 7 -1.13 7.05 -0.71
N SER A 8 -1.96 7.93 -0.13
CA SER A 8 -2.57 9.06 -0.85
C SER A 8 -1.52 10.04 -1.35
N LEU A 9 -0.51 10.34 -0.54
CA LEU A 9 0.62 11.18 -0.94
C LEU A 9 1.45 10.53 -2.06
N ALA A 10 1.68 9.22 -1.99
CA ALA A 10 2.37 8.47 -3.03
C ALA A 10 1.60 8.49 -4.35
N ILE A 11 0.27 8.35 -4.33
CA ILE A 11 -0.60 8.50 -5.50
C ILE A 11 -0.44 9.90 -6.12
N GLN A 12 -0.50 10.96 -5.30
CA GLN A 12 -0.33 12.33 -5.81
C GLN A 12 1.03 12.53 -6.47
N ARG A 13 2.10 11.94 -5.92
CA ARG A 13 3.44 11.99 -6.54
C ARG A 13 3.47 11.28 -7.89
N ILE A 14 2.91 10.07 -7.97
CA ILE A 14 2.83 9.30 -9.22
C ILE A 14 2.03 10.08 -10.27
N GLU A 15 0.89 10.65 -9.87
CA GLU A 15 0.01 11.42 -10.74
C GLU A 15 0.67 12.69 -11.28
N LEU A 16 1.44 13.39 -10.43
CA LEU A 16 2.25 14.53 -10.86
C LEU A 16 3.30 14.13 -11.90
N VAL A 17 4.08 13.07 -11.64
CA VAL A 17 5.11 12.60 -12.58
C VAL A 17 4.47 12.18 -13.89
N ALA A 18 3.37 11.43 -13.86
CA ALA A 18 2.64 11.02 -15.05
C ALA A 18 2.16 12.23 -15.87
N ARG A 19 1.61 13.27 -15.23
CA ARG A 19 1.20 14.51 -15.90
C ARG A 19 2.38 15.26 -16.52
N LEU A 20 3.52 15.31 -15.83
CA LEU A 20 4.73 15.95 -16.36
C LEU A 20 5.27 15.19 -17.58
N VAL A 21 5.27 13.86 -17.57
CA VAL A 21 5.71 13.03 -18.69
C VAL A 21 4.74 13.11 -19.87
N ALA A 22 3.44 13.17 -19.60
CA ALA A 22 2.41 13.22 -20.64
C ALA A 22 2.37 14.58 -21.36
N ASN A 23 2.55 15.68 -20.62
CA ASN A 23 2.41 17.04 -21.15
C ASN A 23 3.76 17.74 -21.43
N GLY A 24 4.86 17.20 -20.90
CA GLY A 24 6.20 17.73 -21.07
C GLY A 24 6.82 17.37 -22.42
N ARG A 25 7.81 18.17 -22.83
CA ARG A 25 8.71 17.81 -23.94
C ARG A 25 9.81 16.89 -23.42
N CYS A 26 9.47 15.64 -23.17
CA CYS A 26 10.44 14.59 -22.82
C CYS A 26 11.00 13.98 -24.11
N SER A 27 12.29 13.62 -24.10
CA SER A 27 12.84 12.74 -25.14
C SER A 27 12.22 11.34 -25.03
N SER A 28 12.40 10.48 -26.04
CA SER A 28 11.90 9.11 -26.00
C SER A 28 12.48 8.35 -24.80
N ASP A 29 13.78 8.50 -24.56
CA ASP A 29 14.49 7.81 -23.48
C ASP A 29 14.04 8.31 -22.10
N ASP A 30 13.87 9.63 -21.93
CA ASP A 30 13.35 10.20 -20.67
C ASP A 30 11.94 9.72 -20.39
N ARG A 31 11.12 9.58 -21.44
CA ARG A 31 9.74 9.10 -21.32
C ARG A 31 9.71 7.64 -20.90
N GLU A 32 10.56 6.80 -21.48
CA GLU A 32 10.69 5.39 -21.12
C GLU A 32 11.19 5.23 -19.68
N LEU A 33 12.22 5.98 -19.28
CA LEU A 33 12.74 5.99 -17.92
C LEU A 33 11.65 6.40 -16.91
N ALA A 34 10.90 7.47 -17.21
CA ALA A 34 9.85 7.94 -16.33
C ALA A 34 8.67 6.95 -16.23
N LEU A 35 8.36 6.23 -17.31
CA LEU A 35 7.38 5.13 -17.27
C LEU A 35 7.87 3.97 -16.39
N SER A 36 9.16 3.63 -16.44
CA SER A 36 9.75 2.63 -15.53
C SER A 36 9.59 3.05 -14.08
N TRP A 37 9.94 4.30 -13.75
CA TRP A 37 9.78 4.82 -12.38
C TRP A 37 8.31 4.86 -11.92
N ILE A 38 7.38 5.24 -12.80
CA ILE A 38 5.94 5.18 -12.49
C ILE A 38 5.51 3.75 -12.17
N SER A 39 5.98 2.77 -12.95
CA SER A 39 5.70 1.34 -12.72
C SER A 39 6.25 0.86 -11.38
N GLU A 40 7.50 1.19 -11.06
CA GLU A 40 8.15 0.84 -9.78
C GLU A 40 7.45 1.47 -8.58
N MET A 41 7.11 2.76 -8.67
CA MET A 41 6.39 3.47 -7.62
C MET A 41 4.98 2.88 -7.40
N THR A 42 4.27 2.55 -8.48
CA THR A 42 2.92 1.97 -8.40
C THR A 42 2.97 0.56 -7.80
N THR A 43 3.96 -0.24 -8.18
CA THR A 43 4.18 -1.59 -7.63
C THR A 43 4.47 -1.55 -6.12
N THR A 44 5.33 -0.63 -5.71
CA THR A 44 5.66 -0.42 -4.29
C THR A 44 4.43 0.00 -3.50
N LEU A 45 3.66 0.96 -4.02
CA LEU A 45 2.43 1.42 -3.40
C LEU A 45 1.39 0.30 -3.26
N ALA A 46 1.20 -0.54 -4.28
CA ALA A 46 0.28 -1.67 -4.22
C ALA A 46 0.65 -2.63 -3.08
N ALA A 47 1.94 -2.95 -2.94
CA ALA A 47 2.43 -3.79 -1.86
C ALA A 47 2.19 -3.18 -0.47
N ASP A 48 2.34 -1.86 -0.32
CA ASP A 48 2.12 -1.17 0.96
C ASP A 48 0.63 -1.12 1.33
N VAL A 49 -0.25 -0.87 0.35
CA VAL A 49 -1.71 -0.96 0.53
C VAL A 49 -2.09 -2.39 0.95
N ASP A 50 -1.54 -3.41 0.30
CA ASP A 50 -1.81 -4.82 0.65
C ASP A 50 -1.35 -5.13 2.08
N ARG A 51 -0.16 -4.66 2.50
CA ARG A 51 0.30 -4.81 3.89
C ARG A 51 -0.64 -4.14 4.89
N GLN A 52 -1.14 -2.94 4.57
CA GLN A 52 -2.09 -2.21 5.41
C GLN A 52 -3.45 -2.92 5.48
N LEU A 53 -3.86 -3.61 4.41
CA LEU A 53 -5.06 -4.46 4.38
C LEU A 53 -4.88 -5.74 5.19
N GLN A 54 -3.68 -6.34 5.15
CA GLN A 54 -3.33 -7.55 5.90
C GLN A 54 -3.09 -7.31 7.39
N LYS A 55 -2.69 -6.09 7.80
CA LYS A 55 -2.66 -5.65 9.21
C LYS A 55 -4.09 -5.56 9.77
N ARG A 56 -4.78 -6.69 9.86
CA ARG A 56 -5.97 -6.84 10.69
C ARG A 56 -5.51 -7.04 12.13
N PRO A 57 -6.15 -6.44 13.14
CA PRO A 57 -6.05 -6.94 14.50
C PRO A 57 -6.84 -8.26 14.55
N GLN A 58 -6.26 -9.34 14.04
CA GLN A 58 -6.83 -10.69 14.11
C GLN A 58 -6.22 -11.55 15.23
N ASP A 59 -5.56 -10.91 16.20
CA ASP A 59 -4.98 -11.62 17.35
C ASP A 59 -5.68 -11.27 18.69
N GLY A 60 -6.98 -10.97 18.61
CA GLY A 60 -7.77 -10.48 19.74
C GLY A 60 -8.82 -11.45 20.28
N GLY A 61 -8.72 -12.75 19.99
CA GLY A 61 -9.70 -13.69 20.54
C GLY A 61 -9.38 -15.15 20.31
N VAL A 62 -8.77 -15.80 21.30
CA VAL A 62 -9.38 -16.95 22.00
C VAL A 62 -8.89 -16.93 23.46
N ASN A 63 -9.75 -16.58 24.41
CA ASN A 63 -9.69 -17.18 25.75
C ASN A 63 -11.07 -17.09 26.40
N SER A 64 -12.02 -17.83 25.82
CA SER A 64 -13.33 -18.02 26.41
C SER A 64 -13.76 -19.48 26.26
N GLY A 65 -13.91 -20.15 27.41
CA GLY A 65 -14.47 -21.49 27.59
C GLY A 65 -13.39 -22.53 27.93
N GLY A 66 -13.40 -23.24 29.06
CA GLY A 66 -14.42 -23.42 30.09
C GLY A 66 -14.43 -24.88 30.53
N GLY A 67 -14.40 -25.12 31.85
CA GLY A 67 -14.98 -26.30 32.52
C GLY A 67 -14.22 -27.63 32.44
N GLY A 68 -13.87 -28.21 33.60
CA GLY A 68 -13.47 -29.62 33.68
C GLY A 68 -12.82 -30.08 34.99
N GLY A 69 -13.60 -30.11 36.07
CA GLY A 69 -13.55 -31.02 37.22
C GLY A 69 -12.22 -31.45 37.85
N THR A 70 -12.05 -31.18 39.17
CA THR A 70 -11.75 -32.22 40.19
C THR A 70 -12.06 -31.63 41.57
N LEU A 71 -13.18 -32.01 42.18
CA LEU A 71 -13.43 -31.83 43.61
C LEU A 71 -13.10 -33.15 44.31
N GLN A 72 -12.26 -33.06 45.34
CA GLN A 72 -11.97 -34.10 46.34
C GLN A 72 -13.18 -34.34 47.25
#